data_AF-A0A1G1IGL9-F1
#
_entry.id   AF-A0A1G1IGL9-F1
#
_cell.length_a   1.000
_cell.length_b   1.000
_cell.length_c   1.000
_cell.angle_alpha   90.00
_cell.angle_beta   90.00
_cell.angle_gamma   90.00
#
_symmetry.space_group_name_H-M   'P 1'
#
loop_
_entity.id
_entity.type
_entity.pdbx_description
1 polymer ?
#
loop_
_entity_poly.entity_id
_entity_poly.type
_entity_poly.pdbx_seq_one_letter_code
_entity_poly.pdbx_strand_id
1 'polypeptide(L)'
;MNFDFLIKGGFIIDGTQDSVIKKGDIGIIGDRIKAIGILPENRVDKVINAGGLCVCPGFIDTHAHSEFTLLSDGRAEGKICQGITTEINGNCGLSAAPLYGAAFEQREKDLEDLNIKERWKSFSEYFAILNKKKFAANFMTLVGHGNLRASSAGYAARELIQEEKGNMSKFLKDAIDSGAKGISTGLVYPPGVYSDTSEIIGLAKETVKYKGGIYTTHMRSEGHGLLEAIDEVIKIGLDSKIPVHISHLKTSGEKNWGKINKVFEKIHDAQQKGLNLTCDRYPYIAASTDLDAVLPSWVYEGGHEKELERLKSSNVQERIRKEILQEHPEKDYWDNITISSVNLNKNKWMESKRLSDISRISGKAPMEFFFEILAEENLRVGAIFFSMNEDNLKSILKLPFAMFG
;
A
#
# COMPACT_ATOMS: atom_id res chain seq x y z
N MET A 1 6.25 22.20 37.79
CA MET A 1 5.68 22.10 36.42
C MET A 1 4.30 21.47 36.56
N ASN A 2 3.25 21.99 35.92
CA ASN A 2 1.92 21.33 35.90
C ASN A 2 1.87 20.48 34.63
N PHE A 3 1.52 19.20 34.75
CA PHE A 3 1.34 18.32 33.59
C PHE A 3 -0.13 18.23 33.22
N ASP A 4 -0.44 18.22 31.93
CA ASP A 4 -1.80 18.01 31.44
C ASP A 4 -2.18 16.52 31.60
N PHE A 5 -1.22 15.63 31.29
CA PHE A 5 -1.35 14.19 31.51
C PHE A 5 -0.11 13.62 32.20
N LEU A 6 -0.34 12.67 33.11
CA LEU A 6 0.70 11.80 33.69
C LEU A 6 0.34 10.34 33.42
N ILE A 7 1.15 9.64 32.63
CA ILE A 7 1.07 8.18 32.50
C ILE A 7 1.96 7.60 33.59
N LYS A 8 1.38 6.91 34.57
CA LYS A 8 2.04 6.54 35.83
C LYS A 8 2.36 5.05 35.91
N GLY A 9 3.58 4.74 36.36
CA GLY A 9 3.99 3.42 36.84
C GLY A 9 4.13 2.33 35.78
N GLY A 10 4.23 2.72 34.51
CA GLY A 10 4.37 1.80 33.38
C GLY A 10 5.81 1.34 33.15
N PHE A 11 5.96 0.30 32.33
CA PHE A 11 7.25 -0.15 31.79
C PHE A 11 7.53 0.57 30.47
N ILE A 12 8.41 1.55 30.52
CA ILE A 12 8.70 2.44 29.39
C ILE A 12 9.65 1.73 28.42
N ILE A 13 9.26 1.68 27.15
CA ILE A 13 10.03 1.22 26.00
C ILE A 13 10.12 2.41 25.04
N ASP A 14 11.29 3.04 24.94
CA ASP A 14 11.45 4.33 24.25
C ASP A 14 11.55 4.23 22.72
N GLY A 15 11.60 3.01 22.16
CA GLY A 15 11.69 2.76 20.73
C GLY A 15 13.11 2.83 20.14
N THR A 16 14.14 3.01 20.97
CA THR A 16 15.54 2.91 20.53
C THR A 16 15.98 1.44 20.40
N GLN A 17 16.96 1.13 19.54
CA GLN A 17 17.42 -0.26 19.35
C GLN A 17 17.97 -0.87 20.66
N ASP A 18 18.64 -0.06 21.47
CA ASP A 18 19.21 -0.46 22.76
C ASP A 18 18.29 -0.11 23.95
N SER A 19 16.97 -0.05 23.72
CA SER A 19 16.01 0.37 24.73
C SER A 19 16.09 -0.52 25.97
N VAL A 20 16.40 0.08 27.11
CA VAL A 20 16.33 -0.59 28.41
C VAL A 20 14.95 -0.35 29.00
N ILE A 21 14.18 -1.43 29.19
CA ILE A 21 12.85 -1.36 29.82
C ILE A 21 13.00 -0.81 31.24
N LYS A 22 12.38 0.35 31.51
CA LYS A 22 12.46 1.02 32.80
C LYS A 22 11.06 1.29 33.34
N LYS A 23 10.87 1.00 34.63
CA LYS A 23 9.65 1.42 35.31
C LYS A 23 9.69 2.92 35.57
N GLY A 24 8.62 3.63 35.24
CA GLY A 24 8.53 5.06 35.50
C GLY A 24 7.23 5.68 35.00
N ASP A 25 7.24 7.00 34.97
CA ASP A 25 6.12 7.85 34.59
C ASP A 25 6.51 8.72 33.38
N ILE A 26 5.50 9.14 32.61
CA ILE A 26 5.63 10.07 31.49
C ILE A 26 4.72 11.28 31.74
N GLY A 27 5.33 12.46 31.85
CA GLY A 27 4.63 13.74 32.00
C GLY A 27 4.50 14.46 30.66
N ILE A 28 3.28 14.86 30.31
CA ILE A 28 2.92 15.48 29.03
C ILE A 28 2.36 16.88 29.27
N ILE A 29 2.76 17.85 28.44
CA ILE A 29 2.17 19.20 28.36
C ILE A 29 1.88 19.51 26.89
N GLY A 30 0.63 19.83 26.59
CA GLY A 30 0.10 20.03 25.25
C GLY A 30 0.33 18.79 24.38
N ASP A 31 1.10 18.99 23.32
CA ASP A 31 1.44 17.98 22.30
C ASP A 31 2.82 17.32 22.53
N ARG A 32 3.45 17.51 23.70
CA ARG A 32 4.83 17.03 23.94
C ARG A 32 5.01 16.30 25.25
N ILE A 33 5.81 15.25 25.18
CA ILE A 33 6.46 14.65 26.35
C ILE A 33 7.43 15.68 26.94
N LYS A 34 7.30 15.99 28.22
CA LYS A 34 8.13 16.97 28.94
C LYS A 34 9.10 16.34 29.92
N ALA A 35 8.74 15.21 30.50
CA ALA A 35 9.59 14.51 31.45
C ALA A 35 9.29 13.01 31.42
N ILE A 36 10.32 12.22 31.68
CA ILE A 36 10.26 10.77 31.85
C ILE A 36 11.05 10.42 33.12
N GLY A 37 10.50 9.62 34.02
CA GLY A 37 11.16 9.22 35.27
C GLY A 37 10.16 9.01 36.40
N ILE A 38 10.61 9.17 37.65
CA ILE A 38 9.69 9.17 38.81
C ILE A 38 9.19 10.61 38.98
N LEU A 39 7.91 10.85 38.76
CA LEU A 39 7.34 12.20 38.70
C LEU A 39 6.37 12.46 39.86
N PRO A 40 6.37 13.67 40.44
CA PRO A 40 5.45 14.02 41.53
C PRO A 40 4.02 14.19 41.00
N GLU A 41 3.04 13.69 41.77
CA GLU A 41 1.61 13.72 41.41
C GLU A 41 0.89 15.02 41.78
N ASN A 42 1.55 15.92 42.52
CA ASN A 42 0.89 17.06 43.16
C ASN A 42 0.54 18.23 42.21
N ARG A 43 0.77 18.09 40.89
CA ARG A 43 0.48 19.09 39.84
C ARG A 43 0.19 18.43 38.48
N VAL A 44 -0.93 17.72 38.39
CA VAL A 44 -1.36 17.01 37.18
C VAL A 44 -2.86 17.16 36.99
N ASP A 45 -3.31 17.49 35.77
CA ASP A 45 -4.73 17.62 35.46
C ASP A 45 -5.40 16.23 35.30
N LYS A 46 -4.72 15.28 34.65
CA LYS A 46 -5.20 13.89 34.50
C LYS A 46 -4.10 12.84 34.70
N VAL A 47 -4.38 11.85 35.54
CA VAL A 47 -3.49 10.69 35.76
C VAL A 47 -4.05 9.45 35.05
N ILE A 48 -3.20 8.76 34.31
CA ILE A 48 -3.47 7.48 33.65
C ILE A 48 -2.61 6.41 34.33
N ASN A 49 -3.24 5.43 34.98
CA ASN A 49 -2.49 4.34 35.63
C ASN A 49 -2.10 3.28 34.61
N ALA A 50 -0.79 3.14 34.35
CA ALA A 50 -0.20 2.15 33.46
C ALA A 50 0.52 1.02 34.24
N GLY A 51 0.23 0.85 35.52
CA GLY A 51 0.82 -0.20 36.35
C GLY A 51 0.62 -1.58 35.74
N GLY A 52 1.73 -2.30 35.52
CA GLY A 52 1.71 -3.63 34.89
C GLY A 52 1.63 -3.62 33.36
N LEU A 53 1.58 -2.44 32.73
CA LEU A 53 1.52 -2.27 31.28
C LEU A 53 2.82 -1.68 30.73
N CYS A 54 3.05 -1.89 29.43
CA CYS A 54 4.10 -1.19 28.69
C CYS A 54 3.61 0.18 28.22
N VAL A 55 4.52 1.15 28.16
CA VAL A 55 4.29 2.47 27.57
C VAL A 55 5.36 2.69 26.50
N CYS A 56 4.95 2.84 25.26
CA CYS A 56 5.85 3.02 24.12
C CYS A 56 5.41 4.20 23.24
N PRO A 57 6.26 4.67 22.30
CA PRO A 57 5.80 5.50 21.21
C PRO A 57 4.62 4.86 20.49
N GLY A 58 3.68 5.69 20.04
CA GLY A 58 2.60 5.21 19.18
C GLY A 58 3.16 4.62 17.88
N PHE A 59 2.54 3.56 17.38
CA PHE A 59 3.05 2.86 16.22
C PHE A 59 2.89 3.72 14.96
N ILE A 60 3.86 3.60 14.07
CA ILE A 60 3.85 4.20 12.74
C ILE A 60 3.57 3.08 11.76
N ASP A 61 2.40 3.12 11.14
CA ASP A 61 2.04 2.24 10.05
C ASP A 61 2.70 2.76 8.77
N THR A 62 3.72 2.03 8.28
CA THR A 62 4.50 2.46 7.12
C THR A 62 3.80 2.20 5.79
N HIS A 63 2.71 1.43 5.78
CA HIS A 63 2.06 0.96 4.57
C HIS A 63 0.53 1.00 4.66
N ALA A 64 -0.02 2.21 4.71
CA ALA A 64 -1.46 2.43 4.74
C ALA A 64 -2.05 2.74 3.36
N HIS A 65 -3.34 2.45 3.23
CA HIS A 65 -4.24 2.79 2.12
C HIS A 65 -5.56 3.38 2.68
N SER A 66 -5.42 4.39 3.53
CA SER A 66 -6.50 5.00 4.30
C SER A 66 -6.93 6.38 3.75
N GLU A 67 -6.37 6.82 2.60
CA GLU A 67 -6.54 8.17 2.04
C GLU A 67 -8.01 8.55 1.84
N PHE A 68 -8.83 7.59 1.43
CA PHE A 68 -10.25 7.79 1.18
C PHE A 68 -11.09 7.38 2.39
N THR A 69 -10.74 6.28 3.06
CA THR A 69 -11.52 5.79 4.21
C THR A 69 -11.45 6.77 5.39
N LEU A 70 -10.33 7.46 5.60
CA LEU A 70 -10.23 8.53 6.59
C LEU A 70 -11.22 9.66 6.30
N LEU A 71 -11.40 10.05 5.04
CA LEU A 71 -12.39 11.06 4.67
C LEU A 71 -13.82 10.61 4.92
N SER A 72 -14.09 9.31 4.82
CA SER A 72 -15.40 8.73 5.11
C SER A 72 -15.65 8.66 6.62
N ASP A 73 -14.68 8.18 7.39
CA ASP A 73 -14.73 8.08 8.85
C ASP A 73 -13.40 8.47 9.50
N GLY A 74 -13.36 9.70 10.05
CA GLY A 74 -12.15 10.26 10.64
C GLY A 74 -11.74 9.66 11.99
N ARG A 75 -12.52 8.74 12.55
CA ARG A 75 -12.19 8.05 13.82
C ARG A 75 -11.02 7.08 13.66
N ALA A 76 -10.81 6.53 12.45
CA ALA A 76 -9.75 5.58 12.14
C ALA A 76 -9.69 4.40 13.13
N GLU A 77 -10.84 3.86 13.57
CA GLU A 77 -10.93 2.84 14.63
C GLU A 77 -10.07 1.61 14.33
N GLY A 78 -10.04 1.19 13.05
CA GLY A 78 -9.19 0.09 12.59
C GLY A 78 -7.68 0.31 12.83
N LYS A 79 -7.25 1.55 13.04
CA LYS A 79 -5.84 1.91 13.27
C LYS A 79 -5.57 2.18 14.74
N ILE A 80 -6.34 3.08 15.35
CA ILE A 80 -6.11 3.49 16.74
C ILE A 80 -6.29 2.35 17.76
N CYS A 81 -7.18 1.39 17.49
CA CYS A 81 -7.36 0.20 18.33
C CYS A 81 -6.15 -0.74 18.33
N GLN A 82 -5.24 -0.59 17.36
CA GLN A 82 -3.97 -1.31 17.31
C GLN A 82 -2.81 -0.53 17.94
N GLY A 83 -3.04 0.70 18.42
CA GLY A 83 -2.00 1.59 18.93
C GLY A 83 -1.28 2.41 17.84
N ILE A 84 -1.78 2.40 16.60
CA ILE A 84 -1.25 3.21 15.50
C ILE A 84 -1.64 4.68 15.73
N THR A 85 -0.63 5.55 15.72
CA THR A 85 -0.81 7.01 15.86
C THR A 85 -0.43 7.77 14.61
N THR A 86 0.26 7.14 13.66
CA THR A 86 0.68 7.76 12.41
C THR A 86 0.56 6.75 11.28
N GLU A 87 0.02 7.18 10.15
CA GLU A 87 -0.07 6.37 8.94
C GLU A 87 0.68 7.03 7.78
N ILE A 88 1.47 6.24 7.06
CA ILE A 88 2.09 6.62 5.79
C ILE A 88 1.24 6.05 4.66
N ASN A 89 0.56 6.95 3.97
CA ASN A 89 -0.32 6.67 2.84
C ASN A 89 0.39 6.96 1.51
N GLY A 90 -0.33 6.79 0.42
CA GLY A 90 0.11 7.05 -0.93
C GLY A 90 0.95 5.91 -1.49
N ASN A 91 0.74 4.68 -1.03
CA ASN A 91 1.56 3.51 -1.37
C ASN A 91 1.13 2.83 -2.68
N CYS A 92 1.97 1.91 -3.17
CA CYS A 92 1.69 1.06 -4.34
C CYS A 92 1.29 1.83 -5.62
N GLY A 93 1.77 3.06 -5.79
CA GLY A 93 1.44 3.90 -6.95
C GLY A 93 0.05 4.56 -6.89
N LEU A 94 -0.67 4.39 -5.78
CA LEU A 94 -1.99 4.99 -5.54
C LEU A 94 -1.89 6.09 -4.47
N SER A 95 -2.56 7.20 -4.67
CA SER A 95 -2.66 8.27 -3.66
C SER A 95 -3.93 9.08 -3.79
N ALA A 96 -4.21 9.92 -2.78
CA ALA A 96 -5.34 10.86 -2.79
C ALA A 96 -5.29 11.86 -3.96
N ALA A 97 -4.09 12.26 -4.37
CA ALA A 97 -3.86 13.24 -5.43
C ALA A 97 -2.51 12.93 -6.13
N PRO A 98 -2.26 13.43 -7.35
CA PRO A 98 -3.17 14.22 -8.18
C PRO A 98 -4.36 13.42 -8.74
N LEU A 99 -5.46 14.11 -9.00
CA LEU A 99 -6.65 13.59 -9.67
C LEU A 99 -7.05 14.55 -10.79
N TYR A 100 -6.51 14.34 -11.99
CA TYR A 100 -6.91 15.06 -13.21
C TYR A 100 -7.39 14.08 -14.28
N GLY A 101 -8.26 14.53 -15.18
CA GLY A 101 -8.75 13.75 -16.32
C GLY A 101 -9.23 12.35 -15.92
N ALA A 102 -8.71 11.32 -16.60
CA ALA A 102 -9.06 9.92 -16.39
C ALA A 102 -8.83 9.45 -14.95
N ALA A 103 -7.84 9.98 -14.23
CA ALA A 103 -7.61 9.62 -12.82
C ALA A 103 -8.77 10.08 -11.91
N PHE A 104 -9.34 11.24 -12.20
CA PHE A 104 -10.50 11.77 -11.46
C PHE A 104 -11.75 10.99 -11.83
N GLU A 105 -12.01 10.79 -13.12
CA GLU A 105 -13.17 10.06 -13.64
C GLU A 105 -13.25 8.64 -13.07
N GLN A 106 -12.12 7.92 -13.03
CA GLN A 106 -12.05 6.59 -12.45
C GLN A 106 -12.37 6.59 -10.95
N ARG A 107 -11.99 7.65 -10.23
CA ARG A 107 -12.14 7.76 -8.78
C ARG A 107 -13.53 8.20 -8.34
N GLU A 108 -14.30 8.88 -9.20
CA GLU A 108 -15.62 9.41 -8.87
C GLU A 108 -16.54 8.37 -8.23
N LYS A 109 -16.63 7.18 -8.83
CA LYS A 109 -17.48 6.10 -8.34
C LYS A 109 -17.05 5.63 -6.94
N ASP A 110 -15.75 5.50 -6.68
CA ASP A 110 -15.25 5.11 -5.35
C ASP A 110 -15.63 6.13 -4.29
N LEU A 111 -15.55 7.43 -4.62
CA LEU A 111 -15.94 8.50 -3.70
C LEU A 111 -17.43 8.46 -3.40
N GLU A 112 -18.27 8.20 -4.41
CA GLU A 112 -19.72 8.03 -4.23
C GLU A 112 -20.04 6.87 -3.30
N ASP A 113 -19.42 5.71 -3.50
CA ASP A 113 -19.66 4.51 -2.67
C ASP A 113 -19.19 4.68 -1.22
N LEU A 114 -18.12 5.46 -1.02
CA LEU A 114 -17.65 5.85 0.32
C LEU A 114 -18.44 7.02 0.93
N ASN A 115 -19.47 7.52 0.22
CA ASN A 115 -20.28 8.67 0.59
C ASN A 115 -19.44 9.94 0.86
N ILE A 116 -18.37 10.12 0.09
CA ILE A 116 -17.49 11.29 0.12
C ILE A 116 -17.99 12.29 -0.93
N LYS A 117 -18.44 13.46 -0.47
CA LYS A 117 -19.03 14.50 -1.33
C LYS A 117 -17.99 15.49 -1.85
N GLU A 118 -16.87 15.61 -1.14
CA GLU A 118 -15.80 16.51 -1.52
C GLU A 118 -15.11 16.06 -2.81
N ARG A 119 -14.64 17.03 -3.59
CA ARG A 119 -13.87 16.82 -4.82
C ARG A 119 -12.64 17.70 -4.79
N TRP A 120 -11.52 17.13 -5.19
CA TRP A 120 -10.22 17.80 -5.21
C TRP A 120 -9.38 17.22 -6.35
N LYS A 121 -8.36 17.97 -6.72
CA LYS A 121 -7.40 17.58 -7.75
C LYS A 121 -5.97 17.52 -7.23
N SER A 122 -5.64 18.37 -6.25
CA SER A 122 -4.29 18.52 -5.71
C SER A 122 -4.20 18.08 -4.25
N PHE A 123 -2.98 17.80 -3.78
CA PHE A 123 -2.74 17.53 -2.35
C PHE A 123 -3.06 18.74 -1.47
N SER A 124 -2.82 19.96 -1.94
CA SER A 124 -3.19 21.18 -1.20
C SER A 124 -4.70 21.24 -0.92
N GLU A 125 -5.53 20.92 -1.92
CA GLU A 125 -6.99 20.85 -1.75
C GLU A 125 -7.41 19.69 -0.84
N TYR A 126 -6.81 18.51 -1.04
CA TYR A 126 -7.05 17.35 -0.18
C TYR A 126 -6.71 17.63 1.29
N PHE A 127 -5.55 18.22 1.58
CA PHE A 127 -5.16 18.62 2.93
C PHE A 127 -6.09 19.67 3.53
N ALA A 128 -6.63 20.60 2.72
CA ALA A 128 -7.62 21.56 3.19
C ALA A 128 -8.95 20.89 3.58
N ILE A 129 -9.34 19.80 2.89
CA ILE A 129 -10.49 18.98 3.27
C ILE A 129 -10.17 18.22 4.55
N LEU A 130 -9.02 17.54 4.59
CA LEU A 130 -8.57 16.78 5.76
C LEU A 130 -8.57 17.64 7.03
N ASN A 131 -7.95 18.82 7.00
CA ASN A 131 -7.87 19.70 8.17
C ASN A 131 -9.24 20.12 8.75
N LYS A 132 -10.32 20.06 7.95
CA LYS A 132 -11.67 20.36 8.41
C LYS A 132 -12.35 19.18 9.11
N LYS A 133 -12.02 17.94 8.76
CA LYS A 133 -12.71 16.74 9.28
C LYS A 133 -12.21 16.25 10.64
N LYS A 134 -11.01 16.67 11.08
CA LYS A 134 -10.30 16.21 12.30
C LYS A 134 -10.11 14.67 12.33
N PHE A 135 -8.86 14.21 12.35
CA PHE A 135 -8.53 12.78 12.39
C PHE A 135 -7.92 12.36 13.71
N ALA A 136 -8.14 11.09 14.07
CA ALA A 136 -7.58 10.50 15.27
C ALA A 136 -6.06 10.20 15.16
N ALA A 137 -5.55 9.96 13.93
CA ALA A 137 -4.15 9.65 13.67
C ALA A 137 -3.46 10.75 12.86
N ASN A 138 -2.13 10.85 12.99
CA ASN A 138 -1.30 11.67 12.12
C ASN A 138 -1.28 11.08 10.71
N PHE A 139 -1.26 11.95 9.71
CA PHE A 139 -1.27 11.55 8.30
C PHE A 139 -0.02 12.05 7.59
N MET A 140 0.68 11.12 6.94
CA MET A 140 1.73 11.38 5.97
C MET A 140 1.36 10.68 4.66
N THR A 141 1.80 11.22 3.52
CA THR A 141 1.53 10.59 2.22
C THR A 141 2.70 10.72 1.26
N LEU A 142 2.76 9.77 0.35
CA LEU A 142 3.54 9.81 -0.88
C LEU A 142 2.62 10.21 -2.04
N VAL A 143 3.20 10.56 -3.18
CA VAL A 143 2.47 10.69 -4.45
C VAL A 143 2.58 9.39 -5.24
N GLY A 144 1.45 8.85 -5.65
CA GLY A 144 1.37 7.62 -6.44
C GLY A 144 1.78 7.86 -7.89
N HIS A 145 2.70 7.05 -8.40
CA HIS A 145 3.08 7.03 -9.83
C HIS A 145 1.88 6.74 -10.74
N GLY A 146 0.98 5.84 -10.32
CA GLY A 146 -0.26 5.55 -11.05
C GLY A 146 -1.14 6.79 -11.18
N ASN A 147 -1.30 7.58 -10.11
CA ASN A 147 -2.01 8.85 -10.15
C ASN A 147 -1.35 9.87 -11.08
N LEU A 148 -0.02 10.00 -11.06
CA LEU A 148 0.73 10.90 -11.94
C LEU A 148 0.50 10.53 -13.41
N ARG A 149 0.66 9.24 -13.73
CA ARG A 149 0.51 8.73 -15.10
C ARG A 149 -0.94 8.83 -15.59
N ALA A 150 -1.91 8.41 -14.78
CA ALA A 150 -3.33 8.51 -15.14
C ALA A 150 -3.79 9.96 -15.30
N SER A 151 -3.29 10.87 -14.46
CA SER A 151 -3.58 12.31 -14.55
C SER A 151 -2.98 12.97 -15.78
N SER A 152 -1.91 12.41 -16.34
CA SER A 152 -1.20 12.98 -17.48
C SER A 152 -1.55 12.34 -18.82
N ALA A 153 -1.75 11.02 -18.85
CA ALA A 153 -1.84 10.21 -20.07
C ALA A 153 -2.96 9.16 -20.01
N GLY A 154 -3.75 9.14 -18.92
CA GLY A 154 -4.74 8.10 -18.68
C GLY A 154 -4.13 6.71 -18.49
N TYR A 155 -4.88 5.68 -18.88
CA TYR A 155 -4.55 4.27 -18.66
C TYR A 155 -4.02 3.58 -19.94
N ALA A 156 -3.39 4.35 -20.84
CA ALA A 156 -2.88 3.83 -22.09
C ALA A 156 -1.62 2.96 -21.88
N ALA A 157 -1.58 1.79 -22.54
CA ALA A 157 -0.46 0.85 -22.47
C ALA A 157 0.67 1.21 -23.45
N ARG A 158 1.26 2.38 -23.27
CA ARG A 158 2.36 2.89 -24.12
C ARG A 158 3.34 3.74 -23.34
N GLU A 159 4.50 3.97 -23.94
CA GLU A 159 5.43 4.99 -23.47
C GLU A 159 4.82 6.40 -23.51
N LEU A 160 5.27 7.25 -22.59
CA LEU A 160 4.83 8.63 -22.48
C LEU A 160 5.56 9.54 -23.46
N ILE A 161 4.82 10.46 -24.07
CA ILE A 161 5.41 11.53 -24.87
C ILE A 161 6.01 12.63 -23.97
N GLN A 162 6.81 13.52 -24.55
CA GLN A 162 7.53 14.52 -23.74
C GLN A 162 6.61 15.49 -22.99
N GLU A 163 5.48 15.86 -23.58
CA GLU A 163 4.47 16.70 -22.91
C GLU A 163 3.93 16.01 -21.65
N GLU A 164 3.61 14.72 -21.74
CA GLU A 164 3.10 13.93 -20.62
C GLU A 164 4.15 13.76 -19.52
N LYS A 165 5.41 13.49 -19.90
CA LYS A 165 6.54 13.46 -18.94
C LYS A 165 6.72 14.82 -18.24
N GLY A 166 6.53 15.92 -18.97
CA GLY A 166 6.53 17.28 -18.42
C GLY A 166 5.40 17.51 -17.41
N ASN A 167 4.18 17.07 -17.74
CA ASN A 167 3.01 17.16 -16.86
C ASN A 167 3.21 16.35 -15.58
N MET A 168 3.70 15.10 -15.67
CA MET A 168 4.02 14.29 -14.49
C MET A 168 5.05 14.97 -13.59
N SER A 169 6.10 15.55 -14.17
CA SER A 169 7.14 16.27 -13.41
C SER A 169 6.55 17.48 -12.68
N LYS A 170 5.64 18.22 -13.32
CA LYS A 170 4.91 19.33 -12.71
C LYS A 170 4.02 18.86 -11.56
N PHE A 171 3.21 17.82 -11.77
CA PHE A 171 2.33 17.29 -10.73
C PHE A 171 3.10 16.72 -9.54
N LEU A 172 4.23 16.06 -9.77
CA LEU A 172 5.14 15.60 -8.73
C LEU A 172 5.66 16.77 -7.88
N LYS A 173 6.13 17.84 -8.54
CA LYS A 173 6.58 19.05 -7.86
C LYS A 173 5.46 19.66 -7.02
N ASP A 174 4.28 19.87 -7.61
CA ASP A 174 3.12 20.46 -6.92
C ASP A 174 2.70 19.59 -5.70
N ALA A 175 2.79 18.26 -5.82
CA ALA A 175 2.50 17.33 -4.74
C ALA A 175 3.50 17.45 -3.57
N ILE A 176 4.80 17.49 -3.87
CA ILE A 176 5.85 17.62 -2.85
C ILE A 176 5.79 19.00 -2.18
N ASP A 177 5.61 20.07 -2.95
CA ASP A 177 5.44 21.43 -2.43
C ASP A 177 4.20 21.54 -1.53
N SER A 178 3.15 20.76 -1.80
CA SER A 178 1.96 20.67 -0.95
C SER A 178 2.19 19.87 0.34
N GLY A 179 3.28 19.10 0.44
CA GLY A 179 3.65 18.37 1.66
C GLY A 179 3.85 16.85 1.49
N ALA A 180 3.64 16.28 0.31
CA ALA A 180 3.95 14.86 0.06
C ALA A 180 5.46 14.60 0.24
N LYS A 181 5.82 13.43 0.77
CA LYS A 181 7.22 13.15 1.20
C LYS A 181 8.06 12.36 0.20
N GLY A 182 7.45 11.88 -0.87
CA GLY A 182 8.14 11.04 -1.83
C GLY A 182 7.18 10.50 -2.86
N ILE A 183 7.66 9.53 -3.64
CA ILE A 183 6.90 8.86 -4.70
C ILE A 183 6.77 7.38 -4.37
N SER A 184 5.61 6.80 -4.66
CA SER A 184 5.41 5.35 -4.66
C SER A 184 5.12 4.82 -6.07
N THR A 185 5.45 3.55 -6.33
CA THR A 185 5.04 2.85 -7.54
C THR A 185 4.28 1.57 -7.23
N GLY A 186 3.38 1.20 -8.15
CA GLY A 186 2.73 -0.10 -8.22
C GLY A 186 2.99 -0.70 -9.57
N LEU A 187 4.19 -1.27 -9.76
CA LEU A 187 4.67 -1.68 -11.08
C LEU A 187 4.02 -2.98 -11.57
N VAL A 188 3.31 -3.70 -10.70
CA VAL A 188 2.46 -4.82 -11.09
C VAL A 188 1.09 -4.36 -11.62
N TYR A 189 0.65 -3.14 -11.26
CA TYR A 189 -0.71 -2.66 -11.55
C TYR A 189 -0.72 -1.62 -12.67
N PRO A 190 -1.79 -1.58 -13.48
CA PRO A 190 -2.07 -0.45 -14.37
C PRO A 190 -2.31 0.87 -13.60
N PRO A 191 -1.87 2.02 -14.13
CA PRO A 191 -1.07 2.17 -15.35
C PRO A 191 0.44 2.02 -15.12
N GLY A 192 0.88 1.76 -13.87
CA GLY A 192 2.29 1.66 -13.49
C GLY A 192 3.06 0.56 -14.24
N VAL A 193 2.40 -0.57 -14.52
CA VAL A 193 2.96 -1.71 -15.27
C VAL A 193 3.42 -1.35 -16.68
N TYR A 194 2.89 -0.27 -17.28
CA TYR A 194 3.26 0.20 -18.62
C TYR A 194 4.50 1.11 -18.61
N SER A 195 5.07 1.40 -17.44
CA SER A 195 6.30 2.20 -17.31
C SER A 195 7.55 1.34 -17.47
N ASP A 196 8.58 1.95 -18.07
CA ASP A 196 9.92 1.40 -18.07
C ASP A 196 10.71 1.90 -16.84
N THR A 197 11.85 1.28 -16.58
CA THR A 197 12.72 1.68 -15.46
C THR A 197 13.24 3.12 -15.62
N SER A 198 13.39 3.62 -16.86
CA SER A 198 13.95 4.95 -17.13
C SER A 198 13.01 6.07 -16.70
N GLU A 199 11.70 5.89 -16.88
CA GLU A 199 10.66 6.79 -16.39
C GLU A 199 10.73 6.93 -14.87
N ILE A 200 10.84 5.80 -14.15
CA ILE A 200 10.90 5.80 -12.69
C ILE A 200 12.19 6.45 -12.18
N ILE A 201 13.33 6.17 -12.82
CA ILE A 201 14.61 6.85 -12.52
C ILE A 201 14.47 8.38 -12.68
N GLY A 202 13.77 8.84 -13.72
CA GLY A 202 13.51 10.26 -13.95
C GLY A 202 12.77 10.92 -12.77
N LEU A 203 11.65 10.33 -12.36
CA LEU A 203 10.86 10.84 -11.23
C LEU A 203 11.60 10.74 -9.89
N ALA A 204 12.36 9.67 -9.68
CA ALA A 204 13.20 9.49 -8.50
C ALA A 204 14.31 10.57 -8.43
N LYS A 205 14.94 10.93 -9.55
CA LYS A 205 15.93 12.02 -9.63
C LYS A 205 15.33 13.38 -9.34
N GLU A 206 14.06 13.62 -9.67
CA GLU A 206 13.37 14.84 -9.27
C GLU A 206 13.03 14.80 -7.78
N THR A 207 12.56 13.67 -7.27
CA THR A 207 12.14 13.50 -5.87
C THR A 207 13.31 13.62 -4.87
N VAL A 208 14.50 13.09 -5.20
CA VAL A 208 15.66 13.11 -4.30
C VAL A 208 16.18 14.54 -4.02
N LYS A 209 15.83 15.52 -4.86
CA LYS A 209 16.20 16.93 -4.66
C LYS A 209 15.51 17.54 -3.44
N TYR A 210 14.41 16.95 -2.98
CA TYR A 210 13.65 17.42 -1.84
C TYR A 210 14.13 16.77 -0.55
N LYS A 211 14.16 17.55 0.55
CA LYS A 211 14.64 17.09 1.84
C LYS A 211 13.78 15.93 2.35
N GLY A 212 14.39 14.75 2.50
CA GLY A 212 13.70 13.54 2.95
C GLY A 212 12.89 12.84 1.85
N GLY A 213 13.11 13.17 0.57
CA GLY A 213 12.52 12.47 -0.56
C GLY A 213 12.85 10.97 -0.53
N ILE A 214 11.83 10.14 -0.73
CA ILE A 214 11.93 8.67 -0.73
C ILE A 214 11.19 8.07 -1.92
N TYR A 215 11.68 6.94 -2.41
CA TYR A 215 10.99 6.08 -3.37
C TYR A 215 10.49 4.82 -2.66
N THR A 216 9.19 4.57 -2.69
CA THR A 216 8.60 3.31 -2.23
C THR A 216 8.03 2.52 -3.40
N THR A 217 7.99 1.20 -3.30
CA THR A 217 7.56 0.38 -4.45
C THR A 217 6.89 -0.91 -4.05
N HIS A 218 5.68 -1.09 -4.57
CA HIS A 218 5.17 -2.40 -4.92
C HIS A 218 5.82 -2.77 -6.26
N MET A 219 6.74 -3.72 -6.16
CA MET A 219 7.64 -4.11 -7.24
C MET A 219 6.89 -4.71 -8.45
N ARG A 220 7.58 -4.76 -9.59
CA ARG A 220 7.00 -5.28 -10.84
C ARG A 220 6.60 -6.76 -10.76
N SER A 221 7.28 -7.53 -9.92
CA SER A 221 6.92 -8.90 -9.63
C SER A 221 7.31 -9.28 -8.21
N GLU A 222 6.43 -10.04 -7.56
CA GLU A 222 6.68 -10.66 -6.25
C GLU A 222 6.79 -12.20 -6.37
N GLY A 223 6.75 -12.71 -7.60
CA GLY A 223 6.69 -14.14 -7.93
C GLY A 223 7.76 -14.55 -8.94
N HIS A 224 7.35 -14.88 -10.17
CA HIS A 224 8.25 -15.44 -11.18
C HIS A 224 9.45 -14.51 -11.47
N GLY A 225 9.20 -13.21 -11.66
CA GLY A 225 10.23 -12.21 -11.93
C GLY A 225 10.79 -11.51 -10.68
N LEU A 226 10.69 -12.12 -9.49
CA LEU A 226 11.05 -11.47 -8.22
C LEU A 226 12.49 -10.97 -8.17
N LEU A 227 13.46 -11.74 -8.68
CA LEU A 227 14.87 -11.37 -8.60
C LEU A 227 15.21 -10.21 -9.55
N GLU A 228 14.59 -10.21 -10.72
CA GLU A 228 14.68 -9.16 -11.73
C GLU A 228 14.02 -7.87 -11.22
N ALA A 229 12.89 -7.99 -10.51
CA ALA A 229 12.22 -6.85 -9.89
C ALA A 229 13.09 -6.23 -8.78
N ILE A 230 13.77 -7.04 -7.97
CA ILE A 230 14.76 -6.53 -6.99
C ILE A 230 15.92 -5.82 -7.68
N ASP A 231 16.42 -6.37 -8.81
CA ASP A 231 17.47 -5.72 -9.60
C ASP A 231 17.01 -4.37 -10.17
N GLU A 232 15.76 -4.28 -10.64
CA GLU A 232 15.15 -3.02 -11.08
C GLU A 232 15.10 -1.99 -9.94
N VAL A 233 14.65 -2.38 -8.76
CA VAL A 233 14.57 -1.51 -7.58
C VAL A 233 15.96 -0.99 -7.18
N ILE A 234 16.97 -1.87 -7.13
CA ILE A 234 18.35 -1.50 -6.81
C ILE A 234 18.89 -0.54 -7.87
N LYS A 235 18.63 -0.80 -9.16
CA LYS A 235 19.04 0.09 -10.25
C LYS A 235 18.43 1.48 -10.10
N ILE A 236 17.13 1.57 -9.82
CA ILE A 236 16.45 2.86 -9.60
C ILE A 236 17.12 3.62 -8.46
N GLY A 237 17.35 2.95 -7.33
CA GLY A 237 17.99 3.53 -6.15
C GLY A 237 19.40 4.06 -6.42
N LEU A 238 20.25 3.25 -7.08
CA LEU A 238 21.62 3.63 -7.40
C LEU A 238 21.70 4.78 -8.43
N ASP A 239 20.92 4.70 -9.50
CA ASP A 239 20.99 5.66 -10.62
C ASP A 239 20.38 7.02 -10.25
N SER A 240 19.41 7.04 -9.32
CA SER A 240 18.79 8.27 -8.81
C SER A 240 19.39 8.77 -7.49
N LYS A 241 20.12 7.91 -6.77
CA LYS A 241 20.63 8.14 -5.40
C LYS A 241 19.52 8.43 -4.37
N ILE A 242 18.27 8.05 -4.66
CA ILE A 242 17.17 8.18 -3.72
C ILE A 242 17.17 7.05 -2.68
N PRO A 243 16.82 7.30 -1.41
CA PRO A 243 16.44 6.24 -0.48
C PRO A 243 15.27 5.42 -1.03
N VAL A 244 15.33 4.11 -0.85
CA VAL A 244 14.37 3.14 -1.40
C VAL A 244 13.71 2.35 -0.28
N HIS A 245 12.41 2.12 -0.41
CA HIS A 245 11.63 1.26 0.46
C HIS A 245 10.84 0.23 -0.36
N ILE A 246 11.13 -1.05 -0.18
CA ILE A 246 10.36 -2.13 -0.81
C ILE A 246 9.12 -2.37 0.05
N SER A 247 7.97 -2.10 -0.53
CA SER A 247 6.69 -2.38 0.11
C SER A 247 6.44 -3.87 0.24
N HIS A 248 5.92 -4.28 1.39
CA HIS A 248 5.36 -5.59 1.73
C HIS A 248 6.15 -6.76 1.13
N LEU A 249 7.48 -6.76 1.34
CA LEU A 249 8.42 -7.67 0.70
C LEU A 249 7.97 -9.12 0.88
N LYS A 250 7.81 -9.88 -0.20
CA LYS A 250 7.33 -11.26 -0.11
C LYS A 250 7.86 -12.15 -1.24
N THR A 251 7.57 -13.44 -1.10
CA THR A 251 7.76 -14.45 -2.14
C THR A 251 6.39 -15.08 -2.40
N SER A 252 5.77 -14.71 -3.52
CA SER A 252 4.42 -15.15 -3.89
C SER A 252 4.47 -16.39 -4.77
N GLY A 253 3.74 -17.43 -4.37
CA GLY A 253 3.65 -18.73 -5.05
C GLY A 253 4.78 -19.69 -4.66
N GLU A 254 4.44 -20.96 -4.45
CA GLU A 254 5.34 -22.00 -3.94
C GLU A 254 6.66 -22.10 -4.72
N LYS A 255 6.58 -22.03 -6.05
CA LYS A 255 7.74 -22.03 -6.96
C LYS A 255 8.76 -20.92 -6.69
N ASN A 256 8.36 -19.86 -5.99
CA ASN A 256 9.18 -18.69 -5.71
C ASN A 256 9.67 -18.62 -4.26
N TRP A 257 9.18 -19.47 -3.35
CA TRP A 257 9.57 -19.42 -1.93
C TRP A 257 11.07 -19.62 -1.73
N GLY A 258 11.71 -20.48 -2.53
CA GLY A 258 13.16 -20.72 -2.47
C GLY A 258 14.02 -19.51 -2.86
N LYS A 259 13.46 -18.44 -3.42
CA LYS A 259 14.21 -17.24 -3.85
C LYS A 259 14.60 -16.32 -2.70
N ILE A 260 14.04 -16.51 -1.49
CA ILE A 260 14.17 -15.54 -0.38
C ILE A 260 15.62 -15.23 0.00
N ASN A 261 16.49 -16.24 0.05
CA ASN A 261 17.90 -16.04 0.41
C ASN A 261 18.60 -15.16 -0.64
N LYS A 262 18.28 -15.36 -1.93
CA LYS A 262 18.87 -14.57 -3.01
C LYS A 262 18.38 -13.13 -3.02
N VAL A 263 17.13 -12.90 -2.60
CA VAL A 263 16.59 -11.55 -2.37
C VAL A 263 17.40 -10.85 -1.28
N PHE A 264 17.64 -11.51 -0.14
CA PHE A 264 18.42 -10.93 0.96
C PHE A 264 19.87 -10.63 0.56
N GLU A 265 20.52 -11.54 -0.17
CA GLU A 265 21.86 -11.30 -0.72
C GLU A 265 21.90 -10.04 -1.58
N LYS A 266 20.96 -9.88 -2.53
CA LYS A 266 20.90 -8.71 -3.42
C LYS A 266 20.68 -7.40 -2.65
N ILE A 267 19.76 -7.41 -1.68
CA ILE A 267 19.49 -6.23 -0.84
C ILE A 267 20.73 -5.87 -0.01
N HIS A 268 21.36 -6.86 0.62
CA HIS A 268 22.57 -6.65 1.41
C HIS A 268 23.72 -6.10 0.56
N ASP A 269 23.98 -6.69 -0.60
CA ASP A 269 25.00 -6.22 -1.53
C ASP A 269 24.76 -4.77 -1.97
N ALA A 270 23.50 -4.38 -2.19
CA ALA A 270 23.15 -3.00 -2.53
C ALA A 270 23.38 -2.04 -1.34
N GLN A 271 23.02 -2.45 -0.12
CA GLN A 271 23.29 -1.68 1.10
C GLN A 271 24.79 -1.47 1.32
N GLN A 272 25.62 -2.50 1.10
CA GLN A 272 27.09 -2.38 1.18
C GLN A 272 27.68 -1.43 0.13
N LYS A 273 27.00 -1.27 -1.01
CA LYS A 273 27.34 -0.26 -2.03
C LYS A 273 26.84 1.15 -1.67
N GLY A 274 26.26 1.34 -0.49
CA GLY A 274 25.81 2.62 0.03
C GLY A 274 24.36 2.97 -0.33
N LEU A 275 23.58 2.05 -0.90
CA LEU A 275 22.16 2.29 -1.15
C LEU A 275 21.38 2.23 0.16
N ASN A 276 20.69 3.31 0.53
CA ASN A 276 19.72 3.27 1.63
C ASN A 276 18.46 2.54 1.17
N LEU A 277 18.39 1.23 1.44
CA LEU A 277 17.29 0.36 1.05
C LEU A 277 16.68 -0.28 2.30
N THR A 278 15.37 -0.15 2.47
CA THR A 278 14.59 -0.73 3.57
C THR A 278 13.37 -1.47 3.03
N CYS A 279 12.61 -2.17 3.88
CA CYS A 279 11.35 -2.77 3.47
C CYS A 279 10.32 -2.79 4.60
N ASP A 280 9.07 -3.04 4.27
CA ASP A 280 8.01 -3.32 5.24
C ASP A 280 7.39 -4.71 5.03
N ARG A 281 6.68 -5.18 6.06
CA ARG A 281 5.97 -6.46 6.03
C ARG A 281 4.83 -6.55 7.05
N TYR A 282 3.63 -6.84 6.58
CA TYR A 282 2.52 -7.26 7.44
C TYR A 282 2.65 -8.73 7.92
N PRO A 283 2.22 -9.06 9.15
CA PRO A 283 2.45 -10.36 9.78
C PRO A 283 1.45 -11.45 9.35
N TYR A 284 1.17 -11.57 8.05
CA TYR A 284 0.23 -12.55 7.49
C TYR A 284 0.77 -13.24 6.24
N ILE A 285 0.42 -14.51 6.05
CA ILE A 285 0.81 -15.32 4.87
C ILE A 285 -0.18 -15.20 3.69
N ALA A 286 -1.15 -14.29 3.78
CA ALA A 286 -2.13 -14.03 2.74
C ALA A 286 -2.09 -12.54 2.35
N ALA A 287 -2.14 -12.27 1.05
CA ALA A 287 -2.27 -10.93 0.50
C ALA A 287 -3.75 -10.59 0.31
N SER A 288 -4.07 -9.29 0.20
CA SER A 288 -5.42 -8.83 -0.13
C SER A 288 -5.33 -7.73 -1.18
N THR A 289 -6.11 -7.86 -2.26
CA THR A 289 -6.25 -6.87 -3.33
C THR A 289 -7.53 -7.19 -4.14
N ASP A 290 -7.80 -6.44 -5.19
CA ASP A 290 -8.92 -6.73 -6.09
C ASP A 290 -8.71 -8.05 -6.87
N LEU A 291 -9.80 -8.79 -7.09
CA LEU A 291 -9.79 -10.11 -7.74
C LEU A 291 -9.33 -10.04 -9.19
N ASP A 292 -9.60 -8.91 -9.84
CA ASP A 292 -9.20 -8.64 -11.21
C ASP A 292 -7.67 -8.66 -11.39
N ALA A 293 -6.88 -8.54 -10.32
CA ALA A 293 -5.41 -8.67 -10.35
C ALA A 293 -4.91 -10.03 -10.90
N VAL A 294 -5.79 -11.03 -11.02
CA VAL A 294 -5.52 -12.31 -11.71
C VAL A 294 -5.50 -12.15 -13.24
N LEU A 295 -6.13 -11.11 -13.78
CA LEU A 295 -6.19 -10.84 -15.21
C LEU A 295 -4.83 -10.37 -15.75
N PRO A 296 -4.46 -10.78 -16.97
CA PRO A 296 -3.31 -10.21 -17.65
C PRO A 296 -3.40 -8.67 -17.76
N SER A 297 -2.29 -7.97 -17.57
CA SER A 297 -2.26 -6.51 -17.50
C SER A 297 -2.77 -5.77 -18.74
N TRP A 298 -2.77 -6.40 -19.91
CA TRP A 298 -3.32 -5.82 -21.15
C TRP A 298 -4.86 -5.74 -21.14
N VAL A 299 -5.53 -6.51 -20.28
CA VAL A 299 -7.00 -6.50 -20.17
C VAL A 299 -7.49 -5.15 -19.61
N TYR A 300 -6.66 -4.47 -18.83
CA TYR A 300 -6.94 -3.16 -18.23
C TYR A 300 -6.66 -1.95 -19.14
N GLU A 301 -6.03 -2.15 -20.30
CA GLU A 301 -5.58 -1.04 -21.14
C GLU A 301 -6.78 -0.13 -21.52
N GLY A 302 -6.67 1.17 -21.28
CA GLY A 302 -7.76 2.12 -21.53
C GLY A 302 -8.78 2.22 -20.39
N GLY A 303 -8.54 1.55 -19.27
CA GLY A 303 -9.29 1.72 -18.01
C GLY A 303 -10.53 0.83 -17.89
N HIS A 304 -11.29 1.11 -16.84
CA HIS A 304 -12.40 0.29 -16.33
C HIS A 304 -13.43 -0.13 -17.38
N GLU A 305 -13.89 0.80 -18.20
CA GLU A 305 -14.92 0.50 -19.21
C GLU A 305 -14.38 -0.48 -20.27
N LYS A 306 -13.14 -0.28 -20.73
CA LYS A 306 -12.50 -1.14 -21.73
C LYS A 306 -12.20 -2.53 -21.18
N GLU A 307 -11.83 -2.61 -19.92
CA GLU A 307 -11.67 -3.88 -19.23
C GLU A 307 -12.98 -4.68 -19.20
N LEU A 308 -14.09 -4.05 -18.82
CA LEU A 308 -15.41 -4.70 -18.83
C LEU A 308 -15.88 -5.10 -20.23
N GLU A 309 -15.62 -4.27 -21.24
CA GLU A 309 -15.89 -4.62 -22.64
C GLU A 309 -15.13 -5.90 -23.04
N ARG A 310 -13.83 -5.98 -22.70
CA ARG A 310 -12.99 -7.16 -22.96
C ARG A 310 -13.49 -8.40 -22.23
N LEU A 311 -13.86 -8.27 -20.96
CA LEU A 311 -14.39 -9.38 -20.16
C LEU A 311 -15.69 -9.96 -20.71
N LYS A 312 -16.48 -9.18 -21.48
CA LYS A 312 -17.72 -9.66 -22.12
C LYS A 312 -17.48 -10.38 -23.46
N SER A 313 -16.27 -10.34 -24.02
CA SER A 313 -15.98 -10.85 -25.35
C SER A 313 -15.43 -12.29 -25.29
N SER A 314 -16.13 -13.25 -25.89
CA SER A 314 -15.77 -14.69 -25.79
C SER A 314 -14.38 -15.02 -26.33
N ASN A 315 -13.96 -14.39 -27.43
CA ASN A 315 -12.60 -14.58 -27.98
C ASN A 315 -11.50 -14.03 -27.05
N VAL A 316 -11.78 -12.93 -26.35
CA VAL A 316 -10.87 -12.32 -25.38
C VAL A 316 -10.81 -13.18 -24.12
N GLN A 317 -11.94 -13.66 -23.61
CA GLN A 317 -11.98 -14.61 -22.50
C GLN A 317 -11.15 -15.87 -22.78
N GLU A 318 -11.19 -16.40 -24.01
CA GLU A 318 -10.39 -17.59 -24.35
C GLU A 318 -8.89 -17.32 -24.30
N ARG A 319 -8.47 -16.14 -24.77
CA ARG A 319 -7.07 -15.70 -24.63
C ARG A 319 -6.68 -15.54 -23.16
N ILE A 320 -7.50 -14.85 -22.36
CA ILE A 320 -7.28 -14.64 -20.93
C ILE A 320 -7.17 -15.99 -20.21
N ARG A 321 -8.10 -16.92 -20.48
CA ARG A 321 -8.10 -18.28 -19.93
C ARG A 321 -6.79 -19.00 -20.20
N LYS A 322 -6.27 -18.92 -21.43
CA LYS A 322 -5.00 -19.54 -21.79
C LYS A 322 -3.82 -18.94 -21.03
N GLU A 323 -3.77 -17.61 -20.91
CA GLU A 323 -2.69 -16.91 -20.19
C GLU A 323 -2.72 -17.22 -18.68
N ILE A 324 -3.89 -17.19 -18.04
CA ILE A 324 -4.04 -17.55 -16.61
C ILE A 324 -3.61 -19.01 -16.36
N LEU A 325 -4.01 -19.95 -17.23
CA LEU A 325 -3.62 -21.36 -17.07
C LEU A 325 -2.12 -21.60 -17.33
N GLN A 326 -1.47 -20.73 -18.11
CA GLN A 326 -0.02 -20.80 -18.31
C GLN A 326 0.74 -20.27 -17.09
N GLU A 327 0.25 -19.20 -16.48
CA GLU A 327 0.86 -18.60 -15.29
C GLU A 327 0.58 -19.40 -14.01
N HIS A 328 -0.63 -19.95 -13.91
CA HIS A 328 -1.15 -20.71 -12.78
C HIS A 328 -1.68 -22.09 -13.23
N PRO A 329 -0.78 -23.01 -13.62
CA PRO A 329 -1.17 -24.33 -14.13
C PRO A 329 -1.71 -25.27 -13.03
N GLU A 330 -1.54 -24.93 -11.76
CA GLU A 330 -1.99 -25.73 -10.62
C GLU A 330 -3.52 -25.82 -10.56
N LYS A 331 -4.08 -27.03 -10.47
CA LYS A 331 -5.54 -27.24 -10.48
C LYS A 331 -6.23 -26.64 -9.25
N ASP A 332 -5.52 -26.62 -8.13
CA ASP A 332 -5.93 -26.08 -6.83
C ASP A 332 -5.61 -24.59 -6.68
N TYR A 333 -5.15 -23.90 -7.73
CA TYR A 333 -4.91 -22.45 -7.69
C TYR A 333 -6.11 -21.66 -7.12
N TRP A 334 -7.32 -22.02 -7.56
CA TRP A 334 -8.56 -21.38 -7.12
C TRP A 334 -8.95 -21.68 -5.67
N ASP A 335 -8.37 -22.73 -5.06
CA ASP A 335 -8.52 -22.99 -3.63
C ASP A 335 -7.80 -21.90 -2.81
N ASN A 336 -6.78 -21.25 -3.36
CA ASN A 336 -5.98 -20.24 -2.68
C ASN A 336 -6.54 -18.81 -2.81
N ILE A 337 -7.74 -18.66 -3.37
CA ILE A 337 -8.41 -17.36 -3.56
C ILE A 337 -9.72 -17.36 -2.76
N THR A 338 -9.86 -16.41 -1.84
CA THR A 338 -11.07 -16.20 -1.05
C THR A 338 -11.68 -14.85 -1.38
N ILE A 339 -12.99 -14.81 -1.63
CA ILE A 339 -13.71 -13.53 -1.85
C ILE A 339 -13.81 -12.81 -0.50
N SER A 340 -13.21 -11.63 -0.38
CA SER A 340 -13.26 -10.83 0.85
C SER A 340 -14.42 -9.85 0.88
N SER A 341 -14.77 -9.28 -0.27
CA SER A 341 -15.89 -8.33 -0.37
C SER A 341 -16.50 -8.29 -1.76
N VAL A 342 -17.81 -8.04 -1.81
CA VAL A 342 -18.57 -7.74 -3.03
C VAL A 342 -19.47 -6.53 -2.80
N ASN A 343 -19.98 -5.89 -3.87
CA ASN A 343 -20.87 -4.74 -3.74
C ASN A 343 -22.35 -5.14 -3.77
N LEU A 344 -22.75 -6.10 -4.63
CA LEU A 344 -24.16 -6.43 -4.78
C LEU A 344 -24.66 -7.31 -3.65
N ASN A 345 -25.81 -6.93 -3.04
CA ASN A 345 -26.45 -7.69 -1.96
C ASN A 345 -26.70 -9.17 -2.32
N LYS A 346 -27.05 -9.46 -3.58
CA LYS A 346 -27.29 -10.82 -4.06
C LYS A 346 -26.05 -11.72 -4.04
N ASN A 347 -24.85 -11.13 -4.01
CA ASN A 347 -23.58 -11.85 -4.06
C ASN A 347 -22.91 -11.95 -2.67
N LYS A 348 -23.46 -11.30 -1.64
CA LYS A 348 -22.90 -11.29 -0.27
C LYS A 348 -22.71 -12.67 0.34
N TRP A 349 -23.44 -13.68 -0.13
CA TRP A 349 -23.25 -15.07 0.31
C TRP A 349 -21.86 -15.63 -0.05
N MET A 350 -21.13 -15.01 -0.98
CA MET A 350 -19.80 -15.42 -1.42
C MET A 350 -18.69 -14.93 -0.50
N GLU A 351 -18.93 -13.90 0.32
CA GLU A 351 -17.91 -13.33 1.20
C GLU A 351 -17.38 -14.39 2.18
N SER A 352 -16.07 -14.37 2.42
CA SER A 352 -15.32 -15.34 3.21
C SER A 352 -15.34 -16.78 2.67
N LYS A 353 -15.70 -17.00 1.39
CA LYS A 353 -15.64 -18.32 0.75
C LYS A 353 -14.52 -18.39 -0.27
N ARG A 354 -13.91 -19.58 -0.41
CA ARG A 354 -12.94 -19.86 -1.47
C ARG A 354 -13.65 -19.91 -2.82
N LEU A 355 -12.97 -19.51 -3.89
CA LEU A 355 -13.53 -19.54 -5.23
C LEU A 355 -13.96 -20.97 -5.64
N SER A 356 -13.24 -21.98 -5.17
CA SER A 356 -13.59 -23.38 -5.37
C SER A 356 -14.84 -23.85 -4.60
N ASP A 357 -15.10 -23.31 -3.40
CA ASP A 357 -16.35 -23.56 -2.67
C ASP A 357 -17.53 -22.92 -3.41
N ILE A 358 -17.34 -21.69 -3.89
CA ILE A 358 -18.35 -20.95 -4.66
C ILE A 358 -18.66 -21.68 -5.99
N SER A 359 -17.63 -22.16 -6.67
CA SER A 359 -17.76 -23.01 -7.87
C SER A 359 -18.60 -24.27 -7.58
N ARG A 360 -18.36 -24.96 -6.46
CA ARG A 360 -19.15 -26.14 -6.06
C ARG A 360 -20.61 -25.80 -5.76
N ILE A 361 -20.89 -24.68 -5.10
CA ILE A 361 -22.25 -24.24 -4.78
C ILE A 361 -23.01 -23.82 -6.04
N SER A 362 -22.35 -23.11 -6.96
CA SER A 362 -22.96 -22.59 -8.19
C SER A 362 -23.06 -23.62 -9.32
N GLY A 363 -22.31 -24.73 -9.23
CA GLY A 363 -22.24 -25.74 -10.29
C GLY A 363 -21.48 -25.27 -11.54
N LYS A 364 -20.70 -24.18 -11.44
CA LYS A 364 -19.92 -23.58 -12.54
C LYS A 364 -18.44 -23.83 -12.35
N ALA A 365 -17.67 -23.93 -13.43
CA ALA A 365 -16.22 -24.06 -13.31
C ALA A 365 -15.60 -22.77 -12.70
N PRO A 366 -14.52 -22.84 -11.90
CA PRO A 366 -13.95 -21.65 -11.25
C PRO A 366 -13.61 -20.51 -12.22
N MET A 367 -13.03 -20.84 -13.39
CA MET A 367 -12.70 -19.85 -14.42
C MET A 367 -13.93 -19.18 -15.01
N GLU A 368 -15.04 -19.90 -15.19
CA GLU A 368 -16.29 -19.32 -15.70
C GLU A 368 -16.90 -18.38 -14.66
N PHE A 369 -16.93 -18.84 -13.40
CA PHE A 369 -17.40 -18.04 -12.28
C PHE A 369 -16.56 -16.77 -12.09
N PHE A 370 -15.24 -16.86 -12.24
CA PHE A 370 -14.31 -15.73 -12.18
C PHE A 370 -14.68 -14.62 -13.19
N PHE A 371 -14.92 -14.96 -14.46
CA PHE A 371 -15.36 -13.97 -15.45
C PHE A 371 -16.73 -13.38 -15.12
N GLU A 372 -17.66 -14.22 -14.66
CA GLU A 372 -19.02 -13.81 -14.33
C GLU A 372 -19.04 -12.81 -13.17
N ILE A 373 -18.37 -13.14 -12.05
CA ILE A 373 -18.41 -12.28 -10.86
C ILE A 373 -17.71 -10.95 -11.12
N LEU A 374 -16.60 -10.94 -11.87
CA LEU A 374 -15.93 -9.70 -12.27
C LEU A 374 -16.83 -8.81 -13.14
N ALA A 375 -17.54 -9.40 -14.11
CA ALA A 375 -18.47 -8.62 -14.94
C ALA A 375 -19.70 -8.14 -14.15
N GLU A 376 -20.24 -8.98 -13.28
CA GLU A 376 -21.46 -8.71 -12.51
C GLU A 376 -21.25 -7.65 -11.42
N GLU A 377 -20.14 -7.74 -10.69
CA GLU A 377 -19.74 -6.77 -9.67
C GLU A 377 -19.05 -5.53 -10.25
N ASN A 378 -18.97 -5.44 -11.58
CA ASN A 378 -18.33 -4.32 -12.27
C ASN A 378 -16.90 -4.12 -11.73
N LEU A 379 -16.09 -5.20 -11.79
CA LEU A 379 -14.69 -5.34 -11.34
C LEU A 379 -14.44 -5.12 -9.85
N ARG A 380 -15.47 -4.89 -9.04
CA ARG A 380 -15.33 -4.52 -7.64
C ARG A 380 -15.54 -5.71 -6.72
N VAL A 381 -14.58 -6.61 -6.80
CA VAL A 381 -14.53 -7.84 -6.01
C VAL A 381 -13.21 -7.86 -5.26
N GLY A 382 -13.26 -7.75 -3.93
CA GLY A 382 -12.08 -7.93 -3.09
C GLY A 382 -11.74 -9.41 -2.96
N ALA A 383 -10.44 -9.72 -2.97
CA ALA A 383 -9.95 -11.08 -2.80
C ALA A 383 -8.74 -11.18 -1.86
N ILE A 384 -8.66 -12.31 -1.16
CA ILE A 384 -7.52 -12.73 -0.35
C ILE A 384 -6.80 -13.86 -1.06
N PHE A 385 -5.48 -13.72 -1.22
CA PHE A 385 -4.62 -14.63 -1.97
C PHE A 385 -3.63 -15.32 -1.01
N PHE A 386 -3.79 -16.65 -0.86
CA PHE A 386 -2.92 -17.48 -0.04
C PHE A 386 -1.74 -18.00 -0.88
N SER A 387 -0.67 -17.20 -0.96
CA SER A 387 0.47 -17.50 -1.83
C SER A 387 1.83 -17.52 -1.12
N MET A 388 1.89 -17.17 0.17
CA MET A 388 3.14 -17.03 0.93
C MET A 388 3.32 -18.15 1.94
N ASN A 389 4.55 -18.31 2.42
CA ASN A 389 4.94 -19.28 3.44
C ASN A 389 5.40 -18.61 4.74
N GLU A 390 5.13 -19.26 5.87
CA GLU A 390 5.39 -18.73 7.22
C GLU A 390 6.88 -18.60 7.54
N ASP A 391 7.74 -19.50 7.04
CA ASP A 391 9.19 -19.44 7.29
C ASP A 391 9.80 -18.22 6.61
N ASN A 392 9.35 -17.92 5.39
CA ASN A 392 9.77 -16.71 4.67
C ASN A 392 9.26 -15.44 5.36
N LEU A 393 8.02 -15.44 5.86
CA LEU A 393 7.50 -14.33 6.67
C LEU A 393 8.39 -14.09 7.91
N LYS A 394 8.68 -15.14 8.68
CA LYS A 394 9.53 -15.05 9.88
C LYS A 394 10.95 -14.58 9.56
N SER A 395 11.51 -14.96 8.41
CA SER A 395 12.85 -14.52 8.02
C SER A 395 12.88 -13.04 7.63
N ILE A 396 11.87 -12.54 6.93
CA ILE A 396 11.73 -11.11 6.60
C ILE A 396 11.56 -10.27 7.89
N LEU A 397 10.70 -10.69 8.82
CA LEU A 397 10.45 -9.96 10.07
C LEU A 397 11.68 -9.89 11.01
N LYS A 398 12.72 -10.69 10.76
CA LYS A 398 13.98 -10.64 11.50
C LYS A 398 15.01 -9.68 10.91
N LEU A 399 14.74 -9.09 9.73
CA LEU A 399 15.68 -8.16 9.10
C LEU A 399 15.75 -6.86 9.92
N PRO A 400 16.95 -6.33 10.18
CA PRO A 400 17.12 -5.10 10.98
C PRO A 400 16.61 -3.83 10.26
N PHE A 401 16.26 -3.95 8.98
CA PHE A 401 15.73 -2.88 8.12
C PHE A 401 14.30 -3.16 7.64
N ALA A 402 13.64 -4.20 8.18
CA ALA A 402 12.22 -4.46 7.98
C ALA A 402 11.39 -3.71 9.02
N MET A 403 10.28 -3.12 8.58
CA MET A 403 9.27 -2.47 9.41
C MET A 403 7.95 -3.23 9.32
N PHE A 404 7.04 -2.98 10.26
CA PHE A 404 5.65 -3.41 10.09
C PHE A 404 4.89 -2.37 9.27
N GLY A 405 4.27 -2.84 8.20
CA GLY A 405 3.44 -2.09 7.26
C GLY A 405 2.41 -3.00 6.64
#